data_AF-A0A8J1UTK0-F1
#
_entry.id   AF-A0A8J1UTK0-F1
#
_cell.length_a   1.000
_cell.length_b   1.000
_cell.length_c   1.000
_cell.angle_alpha   90.00
_cell.angle_beta   90.00
_cell.angle_gamma   90.00
#
_symmetry.space_group_name_H-M   'P 1'
#
loop_
_entity.id
_entity.type
_entity.pdbx_description
1 polymer ?
#
loop_
_entity_poly.entity_id
_entity_poly.type
_entity_poly.pdbx_seq_one_letter_code
_entity_poly.pdbx_strand_id
1 'polypeptide(L)'
;EQLLYNIGDLFQAGTDTTAGSIRWMLLCMLKYPEVQKKVRAEILSQIGSEKSPSMTDKLQLPYTEATILEVQRIYGLVVPLVLIHQTNQVTQLKGYTLPPNTLIGANLYAI
;
A
#
# COMPACT_ATOMS: atom_id res chain seq x y z
N GLU A 1 15.64 -7.30 -24.83
CA GLU A 1 15.09 -5.96 -24.54
C GLU A 1 13.96 -5.98 -23.52
N GLN A 2 12.87 -6.74 -23.73
CA GLN A 2 11.74 -6.81 -22.80
C GLN A 2 12.11 -7.20 -21.35
N LEU A 3 13.09 -8.08 -21.16
CA LEU A 3 13.60 -8.43 -19.82
C LEU A 3 14.15 -7.21 -19.07
N LEU A 4 14.89 -6.32 -19.75
CA LEU A 4 15.47 -5.13 -19.13
C LEU A 4 14.36 -4.14 -18.73
N TYR A 5 13.34 -3.97 -19.58
CA TYR A 5 12.18 -3.14 -19.26
C TYR A 5 11.41 -3.69 -18.05
N ASN A 6 11.08 -4.98 -18.05
CA ASN A 6 10.35 -5.60 -16.93
C ASN A 6 11.12 -5.49 -15.60
N ILE A 7 12.45 -5.64 -15.64
CA ILE A 7 13.29 -5.43 -14.45
C ILE A 7 13.22 -3.97 -14.00
N GLY A 8 13.36 -3.01 -14.93
CA GLY A 8 13.23 -1.59 -14.64
C GLY A 8 11.89 -1.23 -14.00
N ASP A 9 10.79 -1.73 -14.57
CA ASP A 9 9.44 -1.53 -14.06
C ASP A 9 9.28 -2.10 -12.64
N LEU A 10 9.78 -3.31 -12.39
CA LEU A 10 9.70 -3.94 -11.06
C LEU A 10 10.44 -3.12 -9.99
N PHE A 11 11.65 -2.65 -10.30
CA PHE A 11 12.43 -1.83 -9.37
C PHE A 11 11.77 -0.48 -9.14
N GLN A 12 11.34 0.21 -10.19
CA GLN A 12 10.71 1.52 -10.06
C GLN A 12 9.39 1.43 -9.28
N ALA A 13 8.52 0.49 -9.67
CA ALA A 13 7.21 0.32 -9.03
C ALA A 13 7.33 -0.11 -7.57
N GLY A 14 8.32 -0.93 -7.20
CA GLY A 14 8.49 -1.45 -5.85
C GLY A 14 9.30 -0.57 -4.89
N THR A 15 10.25 0.23 -5.39
CA THR A 15 11.20 0.94 -4.52
C THR A 15 10.56 2.15 -3.84
N ASP A 16 10.10 3.12 -4.62
CA ASP A 16 9.60 4.38 -4.07
C ASP A 16 8.28 4.19 -3.31
N THR A 17 7.42 3.28 -3.79
CA THR A 17 6.14 2.93 -3.15
C THR A 17 6.33 2.28 -1.79
N THR A 18 7.23 1.30 -1.68
CA THR A 18 7.51 0.61 -0.42
C THR A 18 8.23 1.53 0.56
N ALA A 19 9.22 2.30 0.08
CA ALA A 19 9.93 3.27 0.92
C ALA A 19 8.98 4.36 1.46
N GLY A 20 8.08 4.88 0.62
CA GLY A 20 7.05 5.83 1.03
C GLY A 20 6.11 5.24 2.09
N SER A 21 5.66 4.00 1.90
CA SER A 21 4.81 3.30 2.86
C SER A 21 5.49 3.13 4.23
N ILE A 22 6.77 2.73 4.25
CA ILE A 22 7.55 2.59 5.49
C ILE A 22 7.71 3.94 6.20
N ARG A 23 7.99 5.02 5.46
CA ARG A 23 8.10 6.37 6.03
C ARG A 23 6.80 6.79 6.72
N TRP A 24 5.65 6.56 6.09
CA TRP A 24 4.35 6.86 6.70
C TRP A 24 4.06 5.99 7.92
N MET A 25 4.40 4.69 7.88
CA MET A 25 4.27 3.82 9.05
C MET A 25 5.08 4.35 10.23
N LEU A 26 6.36 4.70 10.03
CA LEU A 26 7.20 5.26 11.08
C LEU A 26 6.64 6.57 11.62
N LEU A 27 6.20 7.47 10.75
CA LEU A 27 5.57 8.73 11.16
C LEU A 27 4.32 8.50 12.01
N CYS A 28 3.47 7.54 11.63
CA CYS A 28 2.28 7.19 12.40
C CYS A 28 2.64 6.63 13.78
N MET A 29 3.65 5.76 13.87
CA MET A 29 4.11 5.22 15.15
C MET A 29 4.66 6.32 16.07
N LEU A 30 5.40 7.29 15.52
CA LEU A 30 5.88 8.45 16.26
C LEU A 30 4.74 9.37 16.73
N LYS A 31 3.72 9.56 15.88
CA LYS A 31 2.56 10.40 16.17
C LYS A 31 1.57 9.75 17.15
N TYR A 32 1.47 8.42 17.14
CA TYR A 32 0.55 7.61 17.93
C TYR A 32 1.30 6.55 18.77
N PRO A 33 2.05 6.97 19.82
CA PRO A 33 2.89 6.05 20.60
C PRO A 33 2.13 4.91 21.27
N GLU A 34 0.84 5.09 21.58
CA GLU A 34 -0.06 4.07 22.10
C GLU A 34 -0.30 2.94 21.09
N VAL A 35 -0.41 3.25 19.80
CA VAL A 35 -0.53 2.25 18.74
C VAL A 35 0.78 1.49 18.60
N GLN A 36 1.91 2.19 18.61
CA GLN A 36 3.25 1.57 18.58
C GLN A 36 3.45 0.62 19.76
N LYS A 37 3.04 1.00 20.97
CA LYS A 37 3.12 0.14 22.16
C LYS A 37 2.29 -1.14 22.00
N LYS A 38 1.08 -1.04 21.44
CA LYS A 38 0.21 -2.20 21.19
C LYS A 38 0.79 -3.14 20.14
N VAL A 39 1.29 -2.62 19.03
CA VAL A 39 1.99 -3.42 18.00
C VAL A 39 3.18 -4.15 18.61
N ARG A 40 4.02 -3.43 19.37
CA ARG A 40 5.17 -4.05 20.04
C ARG A 40 4.75 -5.12 21.04
N ALA A 41 3.69 -4.88 21.82
CA ALA A 41 3.19 -5.84 22.80
C ALA A 41 2.66 -7.12 22.11
N GLU A 42 1.92 -6.98 21.01
CA GLU A 42 1.46 -8.13 20.21
C GLU A 42 2.65 -8.95 19.71
N ILE A 43 3.62 -8.31 19.03
CA ILE A 43 4.82 -8.98 18.52
C ILE A 43 5.56 -9.73 19.62
N LEU A 44 5.82 -9.07 20.76
CA LEU A 44 6.51 -9.70 21.88
C LEU A 44 5.72 -10.85 22.50
N SER A 45 4.39 -10.78 22.51
CA SER A 45 3.54 -11.83 23.07
C SER A 45 3.48 -13.08 22.20
N GLN A 46 3.50 -12.93 20.87
CA GLN A 46 3.32 -14.03 19.92
C GLN A 46 4.64 -14.63 19.45
N ILE A 47 5.65 -13.79 19.23
CA ILE A 47 6.95 -14.18 18.64
C ILE A 47 8.05 -14.21 19.69
N GLY A 48 7.95 -13.38 20.74
CA GLY A 48 9.00 -13.20 21.74
C GLY A 48 10.08 -12.21 21.29
N SER A 49 11.14 -12.07 22.10
CA SER A 49 12.25 -11.14 21.86
C SER A 49 13.48 -11.77 21.21
N GLU A 50 13.55 -13.10 21.14
CA GLU A 50 14.73 -13.83 20.67
C GLU A 50 14.75 -14.09 19.16
N LYS A 51 13.60 -13.96 18.51
CA LYS A 51 13.41 -14.26 17.08
C LYS A 51 12.86 -13.05 16.34
N SER A 52 13.33 -12.85 15.12
CA SER A 52 12.75 -11.88 14.20
C SER A 52 11.45 -12.40 13.60
N PRO A 53 10.44 -11.54 13.36
CA PRO A 53 9.22 -11.93 12.67
C PRO A 53 9.47 -12.48 11.28
N SER A 54 8.63 -13.42 10.87
CA SER A 54 8.63 -14.03 9.55
C SER A 54 7.22 -14.05 8.94
N MET A 55 7.11 -14.36 7.64
CA MET A 55 5.80 -14.40 6.97
C MET A 55 4.87 -15.50 7.51
N THR A 56 5.41 -16.56 8.14
CA THR A 56 4.58 -17.59 8.78
C THR A 56 3.91 -17.09 10.06
N ASP A 57 4.43 -16.03 10.66
CA ASP A 57 3.89 -15.45 11.90
C ASP A 57 2.75 -14.46 11.62
N LYS A 58 2.55 -14.08 10.36
CA LYS A 58 1.59 -13.04 9.96
C LYS A 58 0.19 -13.27 10.53
N LEU A 59 -0.31 -14.51 10.46
CA LEU A 59 -1.65 -14.87 10.97
C LEU A 59 -1.79 -14.71 12.50
N GLN A 60 -0.67 -14.68 13.22
CA GLN A 60 -0.64 -14.49 14.67
C GLN A 60 -0.56 -13.00 15.05
N LEU A 61 -0.40 -12.09 14.08
CA LEU A 61 -0.22 -10.65 14.30
C LEU A 61 -1.38 -9.80 13.71
N PRO A 62 -2.64 -10.06 14.07
CA PRO A 62 -3.78 -9.38 13.47
C PRO A 62 -3.80 -7.87 13.75
N TYR A 63 -3.35 -7.40 14.92
CA TYR A 63 -3.30 -5.97 15.23
C TYR A 63 -2.20 -5.25 14.45
N THR A 64 -1.05 -5.90 14.28
CA THR A 64 0.05 -5.40 13.46
C THR A 64 -0.37 -5.31 12.00
N GLU A 65 -1.01 -6.35 11.44
CA GLU A 65 -1.55 -6.33 10.08
C GLU A 65 -2.60 -5.22 9.92
N ALA A 66 -3.55 -5.13 10.85
CA ALA A 66 -4.55 -4.06 10.84
C ALA A 66 -3.92 -2.66 10.88
N THR A 67 -2.82 -2.48 11.63
CA THR A 67 -2.10 -1.20 11.69
C THR A 67 -1.44 -0.88 10.36
N ILE A 68 -0.80 -1.85 9.70
CA ILE A 68 -0.20 -1.65 8.37
C ILE A 68 -1.29 -1.26 7.36
N LEU A 69 -2.41 -1.99 7.36
CA LEU A 69 -3.54 -1.73 6.46
C LEU A 69 -4.15 -0.34 6.72
N GLU A 70 -4.28 0.09 7.97
CA GLU A 70 -4.84 1.40 8.28
C GLU A 70 -3.89 2.54 7.87
N VAL A 71 -2.58 2.36 8.04
CA VAL A 71 -1.60 3.31 7.49
C VAL A 71 -1.70 3.36 5.96
N GLN A 72 -1.84 2.22 5.28
CA GLN A 72 -2.06 2.19 3.83
C GLN A 72 -3.43 2.76 3.42
N ARG A 73 -4.45 2.70 4.27
CA ARG A 73 -5.76 3.32 3.98
C ARG A 73 -5.68 4.84 4.07
N ILE A 74 -5.09 5.37 5.14
CA ILE A 74 -4.98 6.83 5.35
C ILE A 74 -3.91 7.44 4.43
N TYR A 75 -2.79 6.74 4.25
CA TYR A 75 -1.59 7.20 3.57
C TYR A 75 -1.15 6.28 2.43
N GLY A 76 -2.07 5.53 1.81
CA GLY A 76 -1.90 4.83 0.51
C GLY A 76 -1.59 5.77 -0.67
N LEU A 77 -1.37 7.02 -0.32
CA LEU A 77 -0.98 8.21 -1.05
C LEU A 77 0.37 8.14 -1.76
N VAL A 78 1.08 6.99 -1.77
CA VAL A 78 2.26 6.95 -2.65
C VAL A 78 1.83 6.99 -4.12
N VAL A 79 0.61 6.51 -4.43
CA VAL A 79 0.00 6.61 -5.77
C VAL A 79 -1.52 6.91 -5.68
N PRO A 80 -1.93 8.14 -5.32
CA PRO A 80 -3.32 8.45 -4.96
C PRO A 80 -4.31 8.39 -6.14
N LEU A 81 -3.82 8.54 -7.37
CA LEU A 81 -4.63 8.49 -8.60
C LEU A 81 -4.48 7.18 -9.39
N VAL A 82 -3.81 6.17 -8.81
CA VAL A 82 -3.33 4.97 -9.52
C VAL A 82 -2.44 5.38 -10.71
N LEU A 83 -1.95 4.40 -11.46
CA LEU A 83 -1.48 4.65 -12.81
C LEU A 83 -2.67 5.04 -13.70
N ILE A 84 -2.46 5.96 -14.63
CA ILE A 84 -3.50 6.42 -15.54
C ILE A 84 -3.86 5.28 -16.50
N HIS A 85 -5.14 4.92 -16.51
CA HIS A 85 -5.72 3.99 -17.48
C HIS A 85 -6.25 4.74 -18.70
N GLN A 86 -6.57 4.01 -19.76
CA GLN A 86 -7.15 4.56 -20.98
C GLN A 86 -8.29 3.65 -21.50
N THR A 87 -9.38 4.25 -21.97
CA THR A 87 -10.45 3.48 -22.63
C THR A 87 -9.98 2.98 -24.00
N ASN A 88 -10.21 1.70 -24.30
CA ASN A 88 -9.90 1.12 -25.61
C ASN A 88 -11.08 1.21 -26.61
N GLN A 89 -12.29 1.42 -26.10
CA GLN A 89 -13.52 1.53 -26.87
C GLN A 89 -14.51 2.46 -26.15
N VAL A 90 -15.64 2.75 -26.81
CA VAL A 90 -16.74 3.51 -26.20
C VAL A 90 -17.20 2.78 -24.94
N THR A 91 -17.12 3.45 -23.79
CA THR A 91 -17.40 2.87 -22.48
C THR A 91 -18.45 3.69 -21.76
N GLN A 92 -19.44 3.05 -21.14
CA GLN A 92 -20.38 3.74 -20.25
C GLN A 92 -19.90 3.68 -18.80
N LEU A 93 -19.82 4.83 -18.13
CA LEU A 93 -19.44 4.93 -16.72
C LEU A 93 -20.37 5.88 -15.99
N LYS A 94 -21.12 5.38 -15.00
CA LYS A 94 -22.09 6.17 -14.19
C LYS A 94 -23.05 7.03 -15.04
N GLY A 95 -23.50 6.52 -16.18
CA GLY A 95 -24.39 7.21 -17.11
C GLY A 95 -23.70 8.15 -18.12
N TYR A 96 -22.38 8.32 -18.04
CA TYR A 96 -21.59 9.05 -19.02
C TYR A 96 -21.07 8.12 -20.12
N THR A 97 -21.11 8.57 -21.38
CA THR A 97 -20.47 7.88 -22.51
C THR A 97 -19.07 8.43 -22.72
N LEU A 98 -18.06 7.59 -22.46
CA LEU A 98 -16.65 7.92 -22.66
C LEU A 98 -16.20 7.44 -24.05
N PRO A 99 -15.62 8.31 -24.89
CA PRO A 99 -15.06 7.88 -26.17
C PRO A 99 -13.79 7.03 -25.97
N PRO A 100 -13.34 6.29 -27.00
CA PRO A 100 -12.04 5.63 -26.98
C PRO A 100 -10.91 6.64 -26.73
N ASN A 101 -9.80 6.17 -26.17
CA ASN A 101 -8.61 6.94 -25.82
C ASN A 101 -8.77 7.95 -24.67
N THR A 102 -9.87 7.90 -23.92
CA THR A 102 -10.08 8.74 -22.74
C THR A 102 -9.19 8.30 -21.59
N LEU A 103 -8.39 9.21 -21.03
CA LEU A 103 -7.55 8.96 -19.86
C LEU A 103 -8.40 8.91 -18.59
N ILE A 104 -8.14 7.92 -17.73
CA ILE A 104 -8.86 7.67 -16.48
C ILE A 104 -7.85 7.61 -15.34
N GLY A 105 -7.94 8.57 -14.42
CA GLY A 105 -7.27 8.50 -13.11
C GLY A 105 -8.28 8.06 -12.05
N ALA A 106 -7.99 6.98 -11.34
CA ALA A 106 -8.87 6.48 -10.28
C ALA A 106 -8.45 7.10 -8.94
N ASN A 107 -9.32 7.93 -8.35
CA ASN A 107 -9.04 8.55 -7.05
C ASN A 107 -9.23 7.54 -5.91
N LEU A 108 -8.15 6.85 -5.52
CA LEU A 108 -8.18 5.89 -4.41
C LEU A 108 -8.36 6.56 -3.06
N TYR A 109 -7.99 7.84 -2.91
CA TYR A 109 -8.13 8.57 -1.66
C TYR A 109 -9.60 8.81 -1.28
N ALA A 110 -10.49 8.87 -2.27
CA ALA A 110 -11.91 9.09 -2.04
C ALA A 110 -12.69 7.81 -1.65
N ILE A 111 -12.02 6.67 -1.57
CA ILE A 111 -12.59 5.36 -1.23
C ILE A 111 -12.21 5.01 0.21
#